data_AF-A0A9E5N9P9-F1
#
_entry.id   AF-A0A9E5N9P9-F1
#
_cell.length_a   1.000
_cell.length_b   1.000
_cell.length_c   1.000
_cell.angle_alpha   90.00
_cell.angle_beta   90.00
_cell.angle_gamma   90.00
#
_symmetry.space_group_name_H-M   'P 1'
#
loop_
_entity.id
_entity.type
_entity.pdbx_description
1 polymer ?
#
loop_
_entity_poly.entity_id
_entity_poly.type
_entity_poly.pdbx_seq_one_letter_code
_entity_poly.pdbx_strand_id
1 'polypeptide(L)'
;KPGVPLVGVVGEDWRGRELMRLLPSYGISADYLVTSSERITTAYCKPIRRGTCEVTYEDPHLYFENHAPLNAQDEKASLAQLERLLADVDALLVADYLEYGVVT
;
A
#
# COMPACT_ATOMS: atom_id res chain seq x y z
N LYS A 1 -16.38 -15.99 0.36
CA LYS A 1 -15.14 -16.38 -0.35
C LYS A 1 -13.98 -16.02 0.56
N PRO A 2 -12.94 -16.86 0.71
CA PRO A 2 -11.74 -16.42 1.39
C PRO A 2 -11.20 -15.18 0.65
N GLY A 3 -10.90 -14.13 1.41
CA GLY A 3 -10.34 -12.91 0.85
C GLY A 3 -8.88 -13.11 0.45
N VAL A 4 -8.36 -12.27 -0.43
CA VAL A 4 -6.93 -12.29 -0.79
C VAL A 4 -6.16 -11.56 0.30
N PRO A 5 -5.19 -12.16 0.99
CA PRO A 5 -4.41 -11.44 2.00
C PRO A 5 -3.39 -10.50 1.34
N LEU A 6 -3.19 -9.33 1.94
CA LEU A 6 -2.17 -8.37 1.52
C LEU A 6 -1.12 -8.23 2.62
N VAL A 7 0.15 -8.44 2.25
CA VAL A 7 1.32 -8.17 3.09
C VAL A 7 2.09 -6.98 2.55
N GLY A 8 2.59 -6.14 3.44
CA GLY A 8 3.33 -4.92 3.09
C GLY A 8 3.36 -3.93 4.24
N VAL A 9 3.89 -2.73 3.96
CA VAL A 9 4.03 -1.66 4.95
C VAL A 9 3.21 -0.45 4.50
N VAL A 10 2.40 0.08 5.40
CA VAL A 10 1.65 1.34 5.23
C VAL A 10 2.12 2.36 6.26
N GLY A 11 1.98 3.64 5.94
CA GLY A 11 2.25 4.71 6.89
C GLY A 11 1.15 4.85 7.94
N GLU A 12 1.48 5.43 9.09
CA GLU A 12 0.50 5.90 10.09
C GLU A 12 -0.28 7.16 9.64
N ASP A 13 -0.24 7.46 8.34
CA ASP A 13 -0.97 8.56 7.73
C ASP A 13 -2.43 8.21 7.42
N TRP A 14 -3.20 9.22 7.03
CA TRP A 14 -4.63 9.04 6.76
C TRP A 14 -4.92 8.10 5.59
N ARG A 15 -4.02 8.00 4.59
CA ARG A 15 -4.20 7.07 3.47
C ARG A 15 -4.01 5.63 3.92
N GLY A 16 -3.07 5.36 4.83
CA GLY A 16 -2.88 4.04 5.41
C GLY A 16 -4.14 3.56 6.11
N ARG A 17 -4.72 4.43 6.95
CA ARG A 17 -6.02 4.16 7.61
C ARG A 17 -7.14 3.93 6.61
N GLU A 18 -7.24 4.75 5.58
CA GLU A 18 -8.31 4.64 4.58
C GLU A 18 -8.16 3.40 3.70
N LEU A 19 -6.93 3.06 3.30
CA LEU A 19 -6.61 1.83 2.57
C LEU A 19 -7.06 0.62 3.39
N MET A 20 -6.61 0.49 4.64
CA MET A 20 -7.00 -0.61 5.53
C MET A 20 -8.51 -0.69 5.75
N ARG A 21 -9.21 0.44 5.81
CA ARG A 21 -10.68 0.49 5.93
C ARG A 21 -11.38 -0.02 4.65
N LEU A 22 -10.82 0.25 3.47
CA LEU A 22 -11.43 -0.09 2.19
C LEU A 22 -11.13 -1.52 1.74
N LEU A 23 -9.94 -2.06 2.01
CA LEU A 23 -9.51 -3.40 1.56
C LEU A 23 -10.54 -4.51 1.81
N PRO A 24 -11.17 -4.63 3.00
CA PRO A 24 -12.18 -5.67 3.24
C PRO A 24 -13.38 -5.60 2.30
N SER A 25 -13.78 -4.38 1.87
CA SER A 25 -14.89 -4.21 0.92
C SER A 25 -14.56 -4.74 -0.49
N TYR A 26 -13.27 -4.87 -0.80
CA TYR A 26 -12.76 -5.51 -2.02
C TYR A 26 -12.40 -6.99 -1.81
N GLY A 27 -12.71 -7.56 -0.64
CA GLY A 27 -12.34 -8.93 -0.31
C GLY A 27 -10.83 -9.12 -0.12
N ILE A 28 -10.11 -8.07 0.29
CA ILE A 28 -8.68 -8.14 0.60
C ILE A 28 -8.50 -8.05 2.13
N SER A 29 -7.76 -8.97 2.72
CA SER A 29 -7.42 -8.90 4.15
C SER A 29 -6.24 -7.95 4.39
N ALA A 30 -6.38 -7.09 5.39
CA ALA A 30 -5.36 -6.15 5.85
C ALA A 30 -4.56 -6.69 7.06
N ASP A 31 -4.80 -7.92 7.50
CA ASP A 31 -4.28 -8.46 8.77
C ASP A 31 -2.76 -8.63 8.80
N TYR A 32 -2.13 -8.63 7.62
CA TYR A 32 -0.69 -8.82 7.43
C TYR A 32 0.03 -7.51 7.06
N LEU A 33 -0.65 -6.37 7.14
CA LEU A 33 -0.03 -5.06 6.96
C LEU A 33 0.68 -4.60 8.23
N VAL A 34 1.89 -4.05 8.06
CA VAL A 34 2.63 -3.37 9.11
C VAL A 34 2.41 -1.87 8.98
N THR A 35 2.10 -1.20 10.08
CA THR A 35 2.03 0.27 10.14
C THR A 35 3.37 0.84 10.58
N SER A 36 3.87 1.85 9.87
CA SER A 36 5.12 2.53 10.18
C SER A 36 4.92 4.03 10.37
N SER A 37 5.53 4.58 11.41
CA SER A 37 5.60 6.03 11.65
C SER A 37 6.69 6.71 10.82
N GLU A 38 7.59 5.95 10.21
CA GLU A 38 8.71 6.45 9.39
C GLU A 38 8.41 6.41 7.88
N ARG A 39 7.24 5.86 7.48
CA ARG A 39 6.83 5.77 6.07
C ARG A 39 5.56 6.55 5.80
N ILE A 40 5.40 6.88 4.52
CA ILE A 40 4.09 7.26 3.99
C ILE A 40 3.47 6.07 3.26
N THR A 41 2.14 5.99 3.32
CA THR A 41 1.36 5.11 2.46
C THR A 41 1.45 5.63 1.04
N THR A 42 2.05 4.82 0.17
CA THR A 42 2.30 5.21 -1.21
C THR A 42 1.01 5.27 -2.01
N ALA A 43 0.91 6.24 -2.92
CA ALA A 43 -0.26 6.39 -3.77
C ALA A 43 0.12 7.04 -5.10
N TYR A 44 -0.50 6.54 -6.16
CA TYR A 44 -0.44 7.12 -7.49
C TYR A 44 -1.81 7.69 -7.83
N CYS A 45 -1.90 9.01 -7.98
CA CYS A 45 -3.15 9.70 -8.26
C CYS A 45 -3.10 10.34 -9.64
N LYS A 46 -4.18 10.17 -10.41
CA LYS A 46 -4.47 10.89 -11.66
C LYS A 46 -5.62 11.87 -11.42
N PRO A 47 -5.35 13.11 -10.97
CA PRO A 47 -6.41 14.06 -10.65
C PRO A 47 -7.14 14.50 -11.92
N ILE A 48 -8.46 14.56 -11.83
CA ILE A 48 -9.30 15.15 -12.87
C ILE A 48 -9.69 16.55 -12.42
N ARG A 49 -9.18 17.56 -13.11
CA ARG A 49 -9.52 18.95 -12.82
C ARG A 49 -10.85 19.31 -13.46
N ARG A 50 -11.76 19.80 -12.62
CA ARG A 50 -13.04 20.36 -13.02
C ARG A 50 -13.14 21.79 -12.51
N GLY A 51 -13.16 22.75 -13.45
CA GLY A 51 -13.29 24.17 -13.13
C GLY A 51 -14.74 24.65 -13.11
N THR A 52 -14.92 25.96 -13.11
CA THR A 52 -16.23 26.62 -13.29
C THR A 52 -16.75 26.55 -14.74
N CYS A 53 -15.85 26.30 -15.69
CA CYS A 53 -16.21 26.02 -17.09
C CYS A 53 -16.49 24.52 -17.27
N GLU A 54 -17.21 24.15 -18.34
CA GLU A 54 -17.55 22.74 -18.63
C GLU A 54 -16.36 21.87 -19.07
N VAL A 55 -15.15 22.42 -19.10
CA VAL A 55 -13.95 21.69 -19.49
C VAL A 55 -13.47 20.83 -18.30
N THR A 56 -13.39 19.54 -18.55
CA THR A 56 -12.78 18.55 -17.65
C THR A 56 -11.51 18.02 -18.31
N TYR A 57 -10.38 18.06 -17.59
CA TYR A 57 -9.12 17.56 -18.10
C TYR A 57 -8.25 16.95 -16.99
N GLU A 58 -7.31 16.10 -17.37
CA GLU A 58 -6.37 15.47 -16.45
C GLU A 58 -5.30 16.49 -16.01
N ASP A 59 -5.15 16.66 -14.70
CA ASP A 59 -4.06 17.45 -14.12
C ASP A 59 -2.79 16.57 -14.00
N PRO A 60 -1.59 17.13 -13.77
CA PRO A 60 -0.40 16.33 -13.55
C PRO A 60 -0.59 15.27 -12.46
N HIS A 61 -0.02 14.09 -12.70
CA HIS A 61 -0.04 13.01 -11.74
C HIS A 61 0.55 13.44 -10.39
N LEU A 62 0.00 12.92 -9.30
CA LEU A 62 0.57 13.07 -7.97
C LEU A 62 1.12 11.71 -7.52
N TYR A 63 2.42 11.70 -7.24
CA TYR A 63 3.14 10.54 -6.73
C TYR A 63 3.43 10.76 -5.24
N PHE A 64 2.94 9.85 -4.40
CA PHE A 64 3.31 9.78 -3.00
C PHE A 64 4.20 8.56 -2.83
N GLU A 65 5.49 8.80 -2.70
CA GLU A 65 6.53 7.77 -2.67
C GLU A 65 7.42 7.96 -1.45
N ASN A 66 7.99 6.86 -0.98
CA ASN A 66 9.05 6.91 0.01
C ASN A 66 10.39 7.17 -0.70
N HIS A 67 11.32 7.84 -0.03
CA HIS A 67 12.61 8.24 -0.61
C HIS A 67 13.82 7.62 0.12
N ALA A 68 13.57 6.61 0.93
CA ALA A 68 14.58 5.89 1.68
C ALA A 68 14.19 4.41 1.82
N PRO A 69 15.18 3.51 1.92
CA PRO A 69 14.95 2.10 2.22
C PRO A 69 14.12 1.88 3.49
N LEU A 70 13.50 0.71 3.57
CA LEU A 70 12.79 0.29 4.78
C LEU A 70 13.77 0.20 5.95
N ASN A 71 13.39 0.69 7.13
CA ASN A 71 14.21 0.52 8.32
C ASN A 71 14.19 -0.95 8.78
N ALA A 72 15.23 -1.37 9.51
CA ALA A 72 15.40 -2.76 9.92
C ALA A 72 14.25 -3.30 10.81
N GLN A 73 13.58 -2.43 11.57
CA GLN A 73 12.51 -2.82 12.47
C GLN A 73 11.23 -3.17 11.68
N ASP A 74 10.86 -2.32 10.72
CA ASP A 74 9.70 -2.51 9.85
C ASP A 74 9.94 -3.62 8.84
N GLU A 75 11.17 -3.78 8.34
CA GLU A 75 11.59 -4.91 7.50
C GLU A 75 11.41 -6.23 8.23
N LYS A 76 11.93 -6.35 9.45
CA LYS A 76 11.76 -7.55 10.28
C LYS A 76 10.28 -7.84 10.56
N ALA A 77 9.47 -6.81 10.82
CA ALA A 77 8.05 -6.98 11.05
C ALA A 77 7.32 -7.45 9.78
N SER A 78 7.67 -6.90 8.62
CA SER A 78 7.09 -7.30 7.32
C SER A 78 7.45 -8.75 6.97
N LEU A 79 8.70 -9.15 7.17
CA LEU A 79 9.14 -10.54 6.97
C LEU A 79 8.39 -11.53 7.87
N ALA A 80 8.17 -11.18 9.14
CA ALA A 80 7.40 -12.02 10.06
C ALA A 80 5.93 -12.18 9.62
N GLN A 81 5.32 -11.15 9.02
CA GLN A 81 3.97 -11.27 8.45
C GLN A 81 3.96 -12.10 7.18
N LEU A 82 4.96 -11.95 6.33
CA LEU A 82 5.13 -12.76 5.12
C LEU A 82 5.27 -14.24 5.47
N GLU A 83 6.15 -14.61 6.40
CA GLU A 83 6.34 -15.99 6.84
C GLU A 83 5.05 -16.63 7.36
N ARG A 84 4.25 -15.87 8.13
CA ARG A 84 2.95 -16.33 8.61
C ARG A 84 1.95 -16.53 7.48
N LEU A 85 1.92 -15.63 6.51
CA LEU A 85 1.02 -15.69 5.36
C LEU A 85 1.36 -16.84 4.42
N LEU A 86 2.64 -17.13 4.22
CA LEU A 86 3.12 -18.17 3.30
C LEU A 86 2.67 -19.59 3.68
N ALA A 87 2.28 -19.83 4.94
CA ALA A 87 1.73 -21.12 5.37
C ALA A 87 0.33 -21.40 4.82
N ASP A 88 -0.42 -20.34 4.44
CA ASP A 88 -1.86 -20.39 4.19
C ASP A 88 -2.25 -20.01 2.75
N VAL A 89 -1.28 -19.76 1.86
CA VAL A 89 -1.52 -19.34 0.47
C VAL A 89 -0.91 -20.29 -0.56
N ASP A 90 -1.62 -20.49 -1.68
CA ASP A 90 -1.14 -21.32 -2.79
C ASP A 90 -0.11 -20.60 -3.68
N ALA A 91 -0.14 -19.26 -3.70
CA ALA A 91 0.70 -18.43 -4.56
C ALA A 91 0.95 -17.05 -3.95
N LEU A 92 2.14 -16.51 -4.23
CA LEU A 92 2.53 -15.14 -3.89
C LEU A 92 2.64 -14.30 -5.16
N LEU A 93 1.98 -13.14 -5.18
CA LEU A 93 2.10 -12.13 -6.23
C LEU A 93 2.93 -10.97 -5.69
N VAL A 94 4.00 -10.61 -6.39
CA VAL A 94 4.90 -9.51 -5.99
C VAL A 94 4.75 -8.34 -6.98
N ALA A 95 4.51 -7.15 -6.44
CA ALA A 95 4.37 -5.91 -7.19
C ALA A 95 5.59 -5.01 -6.92
N ASP A 96 6.59 -5.07 -7.81
CA ASP A 96 7.84 -4.32 -7.69
C ASP A 96 7.84 -3.08 -8.60
N TYR A 97 7.00 -2.10 -8.27
CA TYR A 97 6.82 -0.88 -9.08
C TYR A 97 7.45 0.37 -8.44
N LEU A 98 8.00 0.27 -7.23
CA LEU A 98 8.45 1.39 -6.42
C LEU A 98 9.90 1.17 -5.99
N GLU A 99 10.80 2.13 -6.27
CA GLU A 99 12.23 2.04 -5.92
C GLU A 99 12.45 1.77 -4.42
N TYR A 100 11.68 2.46 -3.57
CA TYR A 100 11.63 2.22 -2.13
C TYR A 100 10.25 1.67 -1.74
N GLY A 101 9.75 0.68 -2.47
CA GLY A 101 8.54 -0.08 -2.12
C GLY A 101 8.76 -1.00 -0.92
N VAL A 102 8.20 -2.20 -0.96
CA VAL A 102 8.61 -3.28 -0.04
C VAL A 102 8.89 -4.54 -0.84
N VAL A 103 10.16 -4.87 -0.97
CA VAL A 103 10.66 -6.20 -1.33
C VAL A 103 11.89 -6.43 -0.47
N THR A 104 11.88 -7.51 0.31
CA THR A 104 12.90 -7.88 1.31
C THR A 104 13.16 -9.36 1.18
#